data_AF-A0A7S0XJ32-F1
#
_entry.id   AF-A0A7S0XJ32-F1
#
_cell.length_a   1.000
_cell.length_b   1.000
_cell.length_c   1.000
_cell.angle_alpha   90.00
_cell.angle_beta   90.00
_cell.angle_gamma   90.00
#
_symmetry.space_group_name_H-M   'P 1'
#
loop_
_entity.id
_entity.type
_entity.pdbx_description
1 polymer ?
#
loop_
_entity_poly.entity_id
_entity_poly.type
_entity_poly.pdbx_seq_one_letter_code
_entity_poly.pdbx_strand_id
1 'polypeptide(L)'
;MNTMFLESNRLTGVLPVTLGQLTALEHLELSGNKLSGTLPPELGLLSALQHLQLGENQFSGAMPAELGQLTALRALEIDSNLLTGVLPVELGQLTGLDFLNLGGNQLSGTIPAEL
;
A
#
# COMPACT_ATOMS: atom_id res chain seq x y z
N MET A 1 4.63 1.63 -20.56
CA MET A 1 3.74 2.50 -19.76
C MET A 1 3.68 1.84 -18.40
N ASN A 2 4.35 2.43 -17.41
CA ASN A 2 4.65 1.80 -16.12
C ASN A 2 3.77 2.38 -15.01
N THR A 3 2.60 2.89 -15.37
CA THR A 3 1.72 3.64 -14.48
C THR A 3 0.28 3.19 -14.67
N MET A 4 -0.44 3.09 -13.56
CA MET A 4 -1.86 2.76 -13.50
C MET A 4 -2.57 3.81 -12.64
N PHE A 5 -3.33 4.69 -13.29
CA PHE A 5 -4.19 5.71 -12.68
C PHE A 5 -5.65 5.29 -12.77
N LEU A 6 -6.28 5.04 -11.63
CA LEU A 6 -7.66 4.58 -11.50
C LEU A 6 -8.40 5.28 -10.34
N GLU A 7 -7.86 6.41 -9.85
CA GLU A 7 -8.40 7.19 -8.75
C GLU A 7 -9.80 7.75 -9.00
N SER A 8 -10.51 8.08 -7.92
CA SER A 8 -11.80 8.79 -7.94
C SER A 8 -12.88 8.08 -8.78
N ASN A 9 -12.97 6.76 -8.61
CA ASN A 9 -13.94 5.93 -9.30
C ASN A 9 -14.90 5.22 -8.32
N ARG A 10 -15.69 4.29 -8.86
CA ARG A 10 -16.59 3.43 -8.07
C ARG A 10 -16.14 1.98 -8.13
N LEU A 11 -14.84 1.72 -8.29
CA LEU A 11 -14.31 0.36 -8.34
C LEU A 11 -14.59 -0.34 -7.01
N THR A 12 -15.00 -1.61 -7.09
CA THR A 12 -15.37 -2.44 -5.94
C THR A 12 -14.63 -3.77 -6.01
N GLY A 13 -14.65 -4.52 -4.91
CA GLY A 13 -14.02 -5.83 -4.83
C GLY A 13 -12.62 -5.73 -4.26
N VAL A 14 -11.84 -6.81 -4.40
CA VAL A 14 -10.52 -6.94 -3.79
C VAL A 14 -9.41 -6.67 -4.78
N LEU A 15 -8.22 -6.32 -4.29
CA LEU A 15 -7.02 -6.31 -5.14
C LEU A 15 -6.67 -7.75 -5.53
N PRO A 16 -6.54 -8.07 -6.83
CA PRO A 16 -6.18 -9.40 -7.26
C PRO A 16 -4.69 -9.66 -6.98
N VAL A 17 -4.36 -10.87 -6.53
CA VAL A 17 -2.96 -11.31 -6.32
C VAL A 17 -2.12 -11.21 -7.59
N THR A 18 -2.76 -11.31 -8.77
CA THR A 18 -2.09 -11.17 -10.07
C THR A 18 -1.55 -9.76 -10.32
N LEU A 19 -1.95 -8.76 -9.52
CA LEU A 19 -1.38 -7.41 -9.59
C LEU A 19 0.14 -7.44 -9.36
N GLY A 20 0.63 -8.32 -8.48
CA GLY A 20 2.07 -8.51 -8.22
C GLY A 20 2.88 -8.99 -9.44
N GLN A 21 2.24 -9.40 -10.54
CA GLN A 21 2.92 -9.75 -11.79
C GLN A 21 3.35 -8.53 -12.60
N LEU A 22 2.86 -7.33 -12.26
CA LEU A 22 3.23 -6.07 -12.92
C LEU A 22 4.55 -5.53 -12.38
N THR A 23 5.62 -6.32 -12.42
CA THR A 23 6.92 -6.01 -11.78
C THR A 23 7.61 -4.77 -12.34
N ALA A 24 7.21 -4.29 -13.52
CA ALA A 24 7.69 -3.04 -14.12
C ALA A 24 6.83 -1.81 -13.76
N LEU A 25 5.79 -1.96 -12.92
CA LEU A 25 4.94 -0.86 -12.50
C LEU A 25 5.69 0.07 -11.53
N GLU A 26 5.70 1.35 -11.83
CA GLU A 26 6.35 2.42 -11.08
C GLU A 26 5.34 3.24 -10.26
N HIS A 27 4.09 3.35 -10.72
CA HIS A 27 3.04 4.11 -10.03
C HIS A 27 1.70 3.38 -10.09
N LEU A 28 1.18 3.06 -8.91
CA LEU A 28 -0.16 2.54 -8.71
C LEU A 28 -0.99 3.54 -7.89
N GLU A 29 -2.04 4.08 -8.51
CA GLU A 29 -2.95 5.03 -7.89
C GLU A 29 -4.39 4.52 -8.02
N LEU A 30 -4.99 4.24 -6.87
CA LEU A 30 -6.32 3.64 -6.71
C LEU A 30 -7.20 4.40 -5.71
N SER A 31 -6.77 5.59 -5.27
CA SER A 31 -7.39 6.33 -4.18
C SER A 31 -8.79 6.81 -4.54
N GLY A 32 -9.67 6.96 -3.54
CA GLY A 32 -11.04 7.45 -3.75
C GLY A 32 -11.90 6.44 -4.51
N ASN A 33 -11.87 5.17 -4.10
CA ASN A 33 -12.66 4.08 -4.67
C ASN A 33 -13.48 3.37 -3.57
N LYS A 34 -14.03 2.19 -3.88
CA LYS A 34 -14.74 1.31 -2.93
C LYS A 34 -14.10 -0.08 -2.89
N LEU A 35 -12.79 -0.16 -3.12
CA LEU A 35 -12.04 -1.39 -3.02
C LEU A 35 -11.98 -1.84 -1.56
N SER A 36 -12.02 -3.14 -1.32
CA SER A 36 -12.13 -3.74 0.01
C SER A 36 -11.31 -5.01 0.14
N GLY A 37 -11.41 -5.69 1.28
CA GLY A 37 -10.60 -6.88 1.60
C GLY A 37 -9.24 -6.51 2.16
N THR A 38 -8.32 -7.47 2.21
CA THR A 38 -6.96 -7.29 2.71
C THR A 38 -6.02 -6.85 1.60
N LEU A 39 -4.94 -6.16 1.95
CA LEU A 39 -3.83 -5.92 1.03
C LEU A 39 -3.10 -7.24 0.75
N PRO A 40 -2.95 -7.67 -0.52
CA PRO A 40 -2.26 -8.91 -0.84
C PRO A 40 -0.74 -8.77 -0.62
N PRO A 41 -0.06 -9.75 0.00
CA PRO A 41 1.40 -9.79 0.12
C PRO A 41 2.14 -9.63 -1.21
N GLU A 42 1.53 -10.06 -2.31
CA GLU A 42 2.07 -9.94 -3.67
C GLU A 42 2.30 -8.49 -4.12
N LEU A 43 1.75 -7.49 -3.42
CA LEU A 43 2.15 -6.10 -3.63
C LEU A 43 3.66 -5.90 -3.44
N GLY A 44 4.31 -6.65 -2.54
CA GLY A 44 5.76 -6.61 -2.34
C GLY A 44 6.59 -7.05 -3.55
N LEU A 45 5.97 -7.71 -4.53
CA LEU A 45 6.64 -8.14 -5.77
C LEU A 45 6.82 -7.00 -6.79
N LEU A 46 6.19 -5.84 -6.57
CA LEU A 46 6.26 -4.68 -7.46
C LEU A 46 7.60 -3.93 -7.26
N SER A 47 8.71 -4.59 -7.55
CA SER A 47 10.06 -4.10 -7.21
C SER A 47 10.46 -2.76 -7.85
N ALA A 48 9.78 -2.34 -8.92
CA ALA A 48 9.98 -1.04 -9.55
C ALA A 48 9.07 0.08 -8.97
N LEU A 49 8.17 -0.24 -8.04
CA LEU A 49 7.14 0.70 -7.57
C LEU A 49 7.75 1.83 -6.76
N GLN A 50 7.40 3.06 -7.15
CA GLN A 50 7.84 4.31 -6.53
C GLN A 50 6.69 5.00 -5.79
N HIS A 51 5.45 4.87 -6.31
CA HIS A 51 4.26 5.48 -5.71
C HIS A 51 3.16 4.43 -5.55
N LEU A 52 2.75 4.21 -4.30
CA LEU A 52 1.62 3.36 -3.94
C LEU A 52 0.57 4.21 -3.20
N GLN A 53 -0.54 4.49 -3.88
CA GLN A 53 -1.61 5.34 -3.38
C GLN A 53 -2.93 4.56 -3.39
N LEU A 54 -3.40 4.22 -2.19
CA LEU A 54 -4.57 3.38 -1.91
C LEU A 54 -5.56 4.08 -0.97
N GLY A 55 -5.42 5.40 -0.80
CA GLY A 55 -6.18 6.20 0.14
C GLY A 55 -7.69 6.16 -0.13
N GLU A 56 -8.50 6.50 0.87
CA GLU A 56 -9.96 6.63 0.70
C GLU A 56 -10.62 5.39 0.05
N ASN A 57 -10.37 4.22 0.63
CA ASN A 57 -10.95 2.94 0.24
C ASN A 57 -11.52 2.21 1.48
N GLN A 58 -11.78 0.91 1.37
CA GLN A 58 -12.32 0.06 2.43
C GLN A 58 -11.40 -1.13 2.73
N PHE A 59 -10.09 -0.99 2.51
CA PHE A 59 -9.10 -2.03 2.83
C PHE A 59 -9.07 -2.28 4.33
N SER A 60 -8.93 -3.54 4.73
CA SER A 60 -9.05 -4.00 6.11
C SER A 60 -8.00 -5.06 6.46
N GLY A 61 -7.93 -5.44 7.73
CA GLY A 61 -6.92 -6.38 8.21
C GLY A 61 -5.55 -5.73 8.38
N ALA A 62 -4.52 -6.55 8.61
CA ALA A 62 -3.17 -6.08 8.85
C ALA A 62 -2.46 -5.65 7.55
N MET A 63 -1.50 -4.73 7.68
CA MET A 63 -0.57 -4.44 6.59
C MET A 63 0.38 -5.62 6.39
N PRO A 64 0.59 -6.10 5.14
CA PRO A 64 1.55 -7.15 4.87
C PRO A 64 2.98 -6.64 5.08
N ALA A 65 3.81 -7.45 5.75
CA ALA A 65 5.23 -7.14 5.97
C ALA A 65 6.01 -7.06 4.65
N GLU A 66 5.52 -7.74 3.61
CA GLU A 66 6.06 -7.74 2.27
C GLU A 66 6.08 -6.35 1.62
N LEU A 67 5.31 -5.37 2.12
CA LEU A 67 5.45 -3.99 1.67
C LEU A 67 6.86 -3.44 1.90
N GLY A 68 7.59 -3.93 2.90
CA GLY A 68 9.00 -3.58 3.14
C GLY A 68 9.94 -3.97 1.99
N GLN A 69 9.53 -4.88 1.10
CA GLN A 69 10.32 -5.30 -0.07
C GLN A 69 10.35 -4.24 -1.19
N LEU A 70 9.46 -3.25 -1.12
CA LEU A 70 9.35 -2.16 -2.10
C LEU A 70 10.46 -1.12 -1.94
N THR A 71 11.72 -1.54 -2.04
CA THR A 71 12.90 -0.69 -1.78
C THR A 71 13.04 0.52 -2.72
N ALA A 72 12.31 0.56 -3.84
CA ALA A 72 12.23 1.70 -4.75
C ALA A 72 11.17 2.75 -4.33
N LEU A 73 10.34 2.46 -3.33
CA LEU A 73 9.18 3.26 -2.96
C LEU A 73 9.61 4.62 -2.40
N ARG A 74 8.94 5.67 -2.87
CA ARG A 74 9.11 7.07 -2.48
C ARG A 74 7.90 7.60 -1.73
N ALA A 75 6.70 7.17 -2.11
CA ALA A 75 5.47 7.54 -1.43
C ALA A 75 4.60 6.32 -1.16
N LEU A 76 4.18 6.18 0.11
CA LEU A 76 3.20 5.20 0.57
C LEU A 76 2.02 5.92 1.21
N GLU A 77 0.87 5.89 0.54
CA GLU A 77 -0.37 6.50 1.00
C GLU A 77 -1.46 5.44 1.08
N ILE A 78 -1.83 5.04 2.30
CA ILE A 78 -2.93 4.07 2.54
C ILE A 78 -3.87 4.64 3.63
N ASP A 79 -3.98 5.96 3.67
CA ASP A 79 -4.83 6.64 4.64
C ASP A 79 -6.32 6.38 4.38
N SER A 80 -7.16 6.72 5.36
CA SER A 80 -8.62 6.69 5.24
C SER A 80 -9.16 5.33 4.77
N ASN A 81 -8.71 4.27 5.45
CA ASN A 81 -9.10 2.88 5.24
C ASN A 81 -9.52 2.22 6.59
N LEU A 82 -9.68 0.90 6.62
CA LEU A 82 -10.08 0.13 7.79
C LEU A 82 -8.96 -0.82 8.27
N LEU A 83 -7.70 -0.49 8.01
CA LEU A 83 -6.56 -1.33 8.39
C LEU A 83 -6.43 -1.42 9.91
N THR A 84 -6.09 -2.60 10.41
CA THR A 84 -5.95 -2.93 11.83
C THR A 84 -4.57 -3.55 12.12
N GLY A 85 -4.31 -3.91 13.38
CA GLY A 85 -3.06 -4.54 13.78
C GLY A 85 -1.95 -3.53 14.06
N VAL A 86 -0.70 -4.01 14.02
CA VAL A 86 0.50 -3.20 14.27
C VAL A 86 1.20 -2.83 12.96
N LEU A 87 2.00 -1.76 12.98
CA LEU A 87 2.88 -1.43 11.87
C LEU A 87 3.98 -2.51 11.74
N PRO A 88 4.18 -3.11 10.56
CA PRO A 88 5.29 -4.03 10.33
C PRO A 88 6.63 -3.33 10.49
N VAL A 89 7.56 -3.95 11.22
CA VAL A 89 8.94 -3.42 11.37
C VAL A 89 9.67 -3.39 10.03
N GLU A 90 9.25 -4.23 9.09
CA GLU A 90 9.75 -4.31 7.72
C GLU A 90 9.53 -3.02 6.92
N LEU A 91 8.59 -2.15 7.31
CA LEU A 91 8.47 -0.82 6.68
C LEU A 91 9.75 0.02 6.86
N GLY A 92 10.57 -0.23 7.88
CA GLY A 92 11.89 0.39 8.03
C GLY A 92 12.91 -0.01 6.95
N GLN A 93 12.61 -1.02 6.13
CA GLN A 93 13.43 -1.39 4.97
C GLN A 93 13.23 -0.41 3.80
N LEU A 94 12.19 0.42 3.84
CA LEU A 94 11.88 1.44 2.84
C LEU A 94 12.79 2.68 2.98
N THR A 95 14.09 2.46 2.88
CA THR A 95 15.13 3.49 3.08
C THR A 95 15.07 4.66 2.10
N GLY A 96 14.31 4.53 1.00
CA GLY A 96 14.07 5.58 0.02
C GLY A 96 12.76 6.35 0.21
N LEU A 97 11.96 6.03 1.23
CA LEU A 97 10.63 6.58 1.43
C LEU A 97 10.71 8.06 1.88
N ASP A 98 10.09 8.93 1.09
CA ASP A 98 10.04 10.37 1.36
C ASP A 98 8.70 10.77 2.03
N PHE A 99 7.64 10.00 1.78
CA PHE A 99 6.30 10.28 2.28
C PHE A 99 5.58 9.01 2.74
N LEU A 100 5.07 9.04 3.98
CA LEU A 100 4.27 7.98 4.58
C LEU A 100 2.99 8.58 5.17
N ASN A 101 1.85 8.18 4.63
CA ASN A 101 0.54 8.53 5.17
C ASN A 101 -0.31 7.29 5.43
N LEU A 102 -0.57 7.01 6.70
CA LEU A 102 -1.41 5.91 7.18
C LEU A 102 -2.57 6.42 8.05
N GLY A 103 -2.84 7.73 8.04
CA GLY A 103 -3.86 8.37 8.87
C GLY A 103 -5.26 7.80 8.61
N GLY A 104 -6.19 7.94 9.56
CA GLY A 104 -7.57 7.49 9.34
C GLY A 104 -7.76 5.97 9.21
N ASN A 105 -6.82 5.16 9.74
CA ASN A 105 -6.97 3.71 9.92
C ASN A 105 -7.22 3.35 11.40
N GLN A 106 -7.30 2.05 11.71
CA GLN A 106 -7.48 1.48 13.06
C GLN A 106 -6.22 0.74 13.53
N LEU A 107 -5.04 1.25 13.14
CA LEU A 107 -3.74 0.72 13.56
C LEU A 107 -3.51 0.95 15.05
N SER A 108 -2.74 0.05 15.67
CA SER A 108 -2.47 0.00 17.11
C SER A 108 -1.01 -0.38 17.38
N GLY A 109 -0.61 -0.38 18.66
CA GLY A 109 0.75 -0.70 19.06
C GLY A 109 1.68 0.53 19.01
N THR A 110 2.96 0.27 18.81
CA THR A 110 4.01 1.29 18.78
C THR A 110 4.43 1.61 17.35
N ILE A 111 4.96 2.81 17.14
CA ILE A 111 5.71 3.12 15.92
C ILE A 111 7.03 2.33 15.99
N PRO A 112 7.35 1.47 15.00
CA PRO A 112 8.63 0.77 14.90
C PRO A 112 9.81 1.73 14.97
N ALA A 113 10.89 1.35 15.63
CA ALA A 113 12.10 2.18 15.73
C ALA A 113 12.92 2.19 14.43
N GLU A 114 12.59 1.27 13.53
CA GLU A 114 13.17 1.11 12.21
C GLU A 114 12.63 2.12 11.18
N LEU A 115 11.51 2.81 11.48
CA LEU A 115 10.91 3.86 10.63
C LEU A 115 11.62 5.20 10.75
#